data_AF-A0A8T5QGU2-F1
#
_entry.id   AF-A0A8T5QGU2-F1
#
_cell.length_a   1.000
_cell.length_b   1.000
_cell.length_c   1.000
_cell.angle_alpha   90.00
_cell.angle_beta   90.00
_cell.angle_gamma   90.00
#
_symmetry.space_group_name_H-M   'P 1'
#
loop_
_entity.id
_entity.type
_entity.pdbx_description
1 polymer ?
#
loop_
_entity_poly.entity_id
_entity_poly.type
_entity_poly.pdbx_seq_one_letter_code
_entity_poly.pdbx_strand_id
1 'polypeptide(L)'
;MDLREWAVHHIKQKDLVKKDLISYKEENDRVLCEYKEGGKAVYVCKENLELENIKKLKEDETAFYVCICNEHNFKMLADNWDLFKKKQNLTFIFLNPKLAEKWIIKPFVHAKIADPATLKQGLRTMYDTCMGASKE
;
A
#
# COMPACT_ATOMS: atom_id res chain seq x y z
N MET A 1 5.18 5.81 -15.77
CA MET A 1 4.27 6.49 -14.83
C MET A 1 4.98 6.54 -13.50
N ASP A 2 5.21 7.74 -12.98
CA ASP A 2 5.89 7.93 -11.70
C ASP A 2 4.97 7.53 -10.53
N LEU A 3 5.49 6.78 -9.56
CA LEU A 3 4.71 6.27 -8.42
C LEU A 3 4.24 7.40 -7.50
N ARG A 4 5.03 8.46 -7.37
CA ARG A 4 4.70 9.63 -6.53
C ARG A 4 3.61 10.45 -7.20
N GLU A 5 3.72 10.71 -8.51
CA GLU A 5 2.64 11.36 -9.27
C GLU A 5 1.32 10.58 -9.14
N TRP A 6 1.38 9.25 -9.27
CA TRP A 6 0.22 8.39 -9.05
C TRP A 6 -0.33 8.54 -7.62
N ALA A 7 0.54 8.52 -6.61
CA ALA A 7 0.14 8.64 -5.20
C ALA A 7 -0.54 9.99 -4.92
N VAL A 8 0.02 11.10 -5.41
CA VAL A 8 -0.58 12.45 -5.29
C VAL A 8 -1.95 12.47 -5.95
N HIS A 9 -2.09 11.91 -7.16
CA HIS A 9 -3.38 11.83 -7.83
C HIS A 9 -4.37 10.98 -7.03
N HIS A 10 -3.94 9.84 -6.47
CA HIS A 10 -4.76 9.00 -5.62
C HIS A 10 -5.23 9.71 -4.33
N ILE A 11 -4.34 10.48 -3.69
CA ILE A 11 -4.64 11.28 -2.51
C ILE A 11 -5.68 12.34 -2.85
N LYS A 12 -5.50 13.09 -3.94
CA LYS A 12 -6.45 14.10 -4.41
C LYS A 12 -7.82 13.49 -4.71
N GLN A 13 -7.87 12.35 -5.39
CA GLN A 13 -9.13 11.64 -5.63
C GLN A 13 -9.86 11.23 -4.34
N LYS A 14 -9.13 10.72 -3.35
CA LYS A 14 -9.71 10.42 -2.03
C LYS A 14 -10.22 11.66 -1.32
N ASP A 15 -9.47 12.76 -1.42
CA ASP A 15 -9.84 14.02 -0.81
C ASP A 15 -11.07 14.66 -1.45
N LEU A 16 -11.30 14.49 -2.76
CA LEU A 16 -12.54 14.97 -3.39
C LEU A 16 -13.80 14.42 -2.71
N VAL A 17 -13.71 13.21 -2.15
CA VAL A 17 -14.82 12.55 -1.42
C VAL A 17 -14.85 12.98 0.04
N LYS A 18 -13.70 12.96 0.72
CA LYS A 18 -13.62 13.20 2.18
C LYS A 18 -13.53 14.66 2.57
N LYS A 19 -12.88 15.48 1.75
CA LYS A 19 -12.54 16.90 1.99
C LYS A 19 -11.83 17.10 3.33
N ASP A 20 -10.90 16.21 3.64
CA ASP A 20 -10.20 16.18 4.93
C ASP A 20 -8.72 16.51 4.82
N LEU A 21 -8.16 16.61 3.62
CA LEU A 21 -6.77 16.96 3.40
C LEU A 21 -6.58 18.46 3.65
N ILE A 22 -5.69 18.80 4.57
CA ILE A 22 -5.28 20.19 4.84
C ILE A 22 -4.12 20.55 3.91
N SER A 23 -3.10 19.69 3.89
CA SER A 23 -1.90 19.90 3.09
C SER A 23 -1.24 18.57 2.72
N TYR A 24 -0.43 18.59 1.67
CA TYR A 24 0.51 17.52 1.38
C TYR A 24 1.86 18.10 0.98
N LYS A 25 2.94 17.40 1.34
CA LYS A 25 4.32 17.75 1.02
C LYS A 25 4.99 16.57 0.33
N GLU A 26 5.62 16.82 -0.80
CA GLU A 26 6.41 15.83 -1.53
C GLU A 26 7.87 15.90 -1.07
N GLU A 27 8.44 14.77 -0.66
CA GLU A 27 9.83 14.65 -0.21
C GLU A 27 10.49 13.44 -0.88
N ASN A 28 11.22 13.66 -1.98
CA ASN A 28 11.91 12.60 -2.74
C ASN A 28 10.99 11.41 -3.05
N ASP A 29 11.10 10.33 -2.27
CA ASP A 29 10.34 9.07 -2.39
C ASP A 29 9.10 9.02 -1.47
N ARG A 30 8.71 10.16 -0.88
CA ARG A 30 7.63 10.22 0.11
C ARG A 30 6.64 11.33 -0.19
N VAL A 31 5.39 11.11 0.19
CA VAL A 31 4.37 12.15 0.27
C VAL A 31 3.83 12.16 1.70
N LEU A 32 4.05 13.27 2.39
CA LEU A 32 3.52 13.53 3.72
C LEU A 32 2.16 14.21 3.56
N CYS A 33 1.15 13.71 4.23
CA CYS A 33 -0.20 14.28 4.20
C CYS A 33 -0.64 14.64 5.62
N GLU A 34 -1.19 15.83 5.75
CA GLU A 34 -1.85 16.28 6.97
C GLU A 34 -3.35 16.37 6.71
N TYR A 35 -4.11 15.66 7.53
CA TYR A 35 -5.56 15.64 7.49
C TYR A 35 -6.15 16.41 8.68
N LYS A 36 -7.43 16.75 8.58
CA LYS A 36 -8.24 17.28 9.68
C LYS A 36 -8.14 16.38 10.92
N GLU A 37 -8.38 16.98 12.08
CA GLU A 37 -8.26 16.34 13.39
C GLU A 37 -6.84 15.83 13.74
N GLY A 38 -5.81 16.34 13.05
CA GLY A 38 -4.41 16.04 13.34
C GLY A 38 -3.92 14.69 12.79
N GLY A 39 -4.72 14.03 11.95
CA GLY A 39 -4.33 12.78 11.30
C GLY A 39 -3.15 12.99 10.35
N LYS A 40 -2.04 12.28 10.58
CA LYS A 40 -0.88 12.27 9.67
C LYS A 40 -0.81 10.97 8.90
N ALA A 41 -0.57 11.09 7.59
CA ALA A 41 -0.24 9.94 6.76
C ALA A 41 1.03 10.13 5.97
N VAL A 42 1.74 9.03 5.75
CA VAL A 42 2.98 8.99 4.98
C VAL A 42 2.82 7.97 3.87
N TYR A 43 2.97 8.41 2.63
CA TYR A 43 3.03 7.55 1.46
C TYR A 43 4.50 7.37 1.07
N VAL A 44 5.01 6.15 1.13
CA VAL A 44 6.35 5.79 0.65
C VAL A 44 6.21 5.18 -0.74
N CYS A 45 6.79 5.83 -1.75
CA CYS A 45 6.69 5.46 -3.15
C CYS A 45 8.02 4.87 -3.62
N LYS A 46 8.09 3.54 -3.76
CA LYS A 46 9.29 2.81 -4.17
C LYS A 46 8.89 1.67 -5.09
N GLU A 47 9.65 1.44 -6.16
CA GLU A 47 9.36 0.34 -7.07
C GLU A 47 9.41 -1.02 -6.36
N ASN A 48 10.42 -1.23 -5.52
CA ASN A 48 10.58 -2.47 -4.78
C ASN A 48 10.22 -2.32 -3.29
N LEU A 49 9.70 -3.39 -2.72
CA LEU A 49 9.37 -3.49 -1.31
C LEU A 49 10.62 -3.81 -0.50
N GLU A 50 11.05 -2.87 0.34
CA GLU A 50 12.26 -3.00 1.16
C GLU A 50 11.91 -2.93 2.64
N LEU A 51 12.35 -3.91 3.43
CA LEU A 51 12.04 -3.99 4.87
C LEU A 51 12.58 -2.78 5.65
N GLU A 52 13.70 -2.21 5.24
CA GLU A 52 14.29 -1.04 5.90
C GLU A 52 13.37 0.18 5.84
N ASN A 53 12.68 0.39 4.72
CA ASN A 53 11.74 1.48 4.56
C ASN A 53 10.50 1.28 5.45
N ILE A 54 10.05 0.04 5.61
CA ILE A 54 8.94 -0.32 6.50
C ILE A 54 9.31 -0.12 7.97
N LYS A 55 10.56 -0.42 8.35
CA LYS A 55 11.05 -0.23 9.74
C LYS A 55 11.18 1.24 10.13
N LYS A 56 11.44 2.14 9.16
CA LYS A 56 11.54 3.59 9.37
C LYS A 56 10.18 4.27 9.57
N LEU A 57 9.06 3.56 9.40
CA LEU A 57 7.71 4.10 9.59
C LEU A 57 7.39 4.18 11.08
N LYS A 58 6.93 5.36 11.53
CA LYS A 58 6.44 5.56 12.90
C LYS A 58 5.12 4.82 13.10
N GLU A 59 4.89 4.32 14.31
CA GLU A 59 3.68 3.54 14.62
C GLU A 59 2.44 4.42 14.78
N ASP A 60 2.63 5.68 15.19
CA ASP A 60 1.55 6.65 15.39
C ASP A 60 0.96 7.25 14.10
N GLU A 61 1.62 7.04 12.95
CA GLU A 61 1.22 7.63 11.67
C GLU A 61 0.59 6.57 10.74
N THR A 62 -0.36 6.99 9.91
CA THR A 62 -0.93 6.09 8.89
C THR A 62 0.05 5.95 7.73
N ALA A 63 0.62 4.77 7.55
CA ALA A 63 1.59 4.52 6.50
C ALA A 63 0.98 3.79 5.30
N PHE A 64 1.24 4.33 4.11
CA PHE A 64 0.92 3.72 2.83
C PHE A 64 2.22 3.41 2.09
N TYR A 65 2.44 2.15 1.73
CA TYR A 65 3.58 1.75 0.89
C TYR A 65 3.08 1.51 -0.54
N VAL A 66 3.51 2.36 -1.47
CA VAL A 66 3.11 2.31 -2.88
C VAL A 66 4.26 1.73 -3.68
N CYS A 67 3.99 0.63 -4.38
CA CYS A 67 4.99 -0.06 -5.20
C CYS A 67 4.39 -0.66 -6.47
N ILE A 68 5.25 -1.15 -7.37
CA ILE A 68 4.75 -1.85 -8.57
C ILE A 68 4.29 -3.26 -8.21
N CYS A 69 3.24 -3.73 -8.88
CA CYS A 69 2.78 -5.10 -8.78
C CYS A 69 3.72 -6.00 -9.58
N ASN A 70 4.58 -6.75 -8.89
CA ASN A 70 5.49 -7.71 -9.49
C ASN A 70 5.70 -8.91 -8.53
N GLU A 71 6.27 -10.00 -9.05
CA GLU A 71 6.48 -11.23 -8.27
C GLU A 71 7.41 -11.01 -7.07
N HIS A 72 8.40 -10.13 -7.20
CA HIS A 72 9.34 -9.82 -6.12
C HIS A 72 8.62 -9.19 -4.91
N ASN A 73 7.82 -8.15 -5.14
CA ASN A 73 7.07 -7.44 -4.11
C ASN A 73 5.97 -8.31 -3.51
N PHE A 74 5.34 -9.17 -4.32
CA PHE A 74 4.40 -10.17 -3.84
C PHE A 74 5.08 -11.16 -2.87
N LYS A 75 6.20 -11.77 -3.27
CA LYS A 75 6.96 -12.68 -2.41
C LYS A 75 7.41 -12.00 -1.12
N MET A 76 7.93 -10.77 -1.22
CA MET A 76 8.32 -9.99 -0.06
C MET A 76 7.15 -9.79 0.93
N LEU A 77 5.94 -9.48 0.43
CA LEU A 77 4.73 -9.39 1.25
C LEU A 77 4.39 -10.73 1.92
N ALA A 78 4.35 -11.81 1.14
CA ALA A 78 3.93 -13.13 1.60
C ALA A 78 4.91 -13.74 2.62
N ASP A 79 6.22 -13.66 2.35
CA ASP A 79 7.27 -14.25 3.17
C ASP A 79 7.45 -13.50 4.50
N ASN A 80 7.10 -12.21 4.54
CA ASN A 80 7.20 -11.37 5.74
C ASN A 80 5.82 -11.02 6.33
N TRP A 81 4.79 -11.80 6.02
CA TRP A 81 3.42 -11.52 6.44
C TRP A 81 3.28 -11.38 7.97
N ASP A 82 3.94 -12.26 8.73
CA ASP A 82 3.92 -12.22 10.20
C ASP A 82 4.50 -10.93 10.80
N LEU A 83 5.42 -10.28 10.09
CA LEU A 83 5.95 -8.99 10.47
C LEU A 83 4.94 -7.88 10.13
N PHE A 84 4.36 -7.92 8.94
CA PHE A 84 3.45 -6.87 8.48
C PHE A 84 2.11 -6.88 9.19
N LYS A 85 1.57 -8.06 9.53
CA LYS A 85 0.28 -8.18 10.21
C LYS A 85 0.26 -7.57 11.61
N LYS A 86 1.43 -7.33 12.22
CA LYS A 86 1.55 -6.66 13.53
C LYS A 86 1.43 -5.14 13.44
N LYS A 87 1.60 -4.54 12.24
CA LYS A 87 1.54 -3.09 12.03
C LYS A 87 0.12 -2.64 11.72
N GLN A 88 -0.55 -2.02 12.70
CA GLN A 88 -1.97 -1.63 12.59
C GLN A 88 -2.24 -0.54 11.56
N ASN A 89 -1.26 0.35 11.36
CA ASN A 89 -1.38 1.54 10.53
C ASN A 89 -0.70 1.41 9.16
N LEU A 90 -0.34 0.19 8.75
CA LEU A 90 0.34 -0.07 7.47
C LEU A 90 -0.62 -0.59 6.40
N THR A 91 -0.60 0.06 5.24
CA THR A 91 -1.34 -0.35 4.03
C THR A 91 -0.37 -0.45 2.86
N PHE A 92 -0.41 -1.55 2.12
CA PHE A 92 0.29 -1.70 0.86
C PHE A 92 -0.65 -1.39 -0.30
N ILE A 93 -0.13 -0.69 -1.31
CA ILE A 93 -0.79 -0.41 -2.58
C ILE A 93 0.16 -0.89 -3.66
N PHE A 94 -0.19 -1.96 -4.37
CA PHE A 94 0.59 -2.35 -5.54
C PHE A 94 -0.14 -1.95 -6.81
N LEU A 95 0.63 -1.38 -7.73
CA LEU A 95 0.13 -0.80 -8.96
C LEU A 95 0.60 -1.62 -10.16
N ASN A 96 -0.32 -1.95 -11.05
CA ASN A 96 0.02 -2.42 -12.37
C ASN A 96 -0.21 -1.28 -13.38
N PRO A 97 0.83 -0.54 -13.76
CA PRO A 97 0.68 0.58 -14.69
C PRO A 97 0.27 0.15 -16.10
N LYS A 98 0.49 -1.13 -16.48
CA LYS A 98 0.13 -1.64 -17.80
C LYS A 98 -1.38 -1.86 -17.94
N LEU A 99 -2.03 -2.27 -16.86
CA LEU A 99 -3.47 -2.57 -16.85
C LEU A 99 -4.31 -1.49 -16.18
N ALA A 100 -3.67 -0.41 -15.68
CA ALA A 100 -4.30 0.59 -14.82
C ALA A 100 -5.00 -0.02 -13.58
N GLU A 101 -4.60 -1.23 -13.19
CA GLU A 101 -5.12 -1.98 -12.05
C GLU A 101 -4.30 -1.68 -10.79
N LYS A 102 -4.95 -1.84 -9.64
CA LYS A 102 -4.29 -1.77 -8.34
C LYS A 102 -4.93 -2.74 -7.37
N TRP A 103 -4.11 -3.29 -6.47
CA TRP A 103 -4.62 -3.99 -5.29
C TRP A 103 -4.07 -3.35 -4.03
N ILE A 104 -4.93 -3.25 -3.04
CA ILE A 104 -4.66 -2.59 -1.77
C ILE A 104 -4.85 -3.63 -0.68
N ILE A 105 -3.88 -3.74 0.22
CA ILE A 105 -3.95 -4.68 1.33
C ILE A 105 -3.47 -4.02 2.62
N LYS A 106 -4.26 -4.21 3.68
CA LYS A 106 -3.95 -3.77 5.04
C LYS A 106 -3.70 -5.01 5.89
N PRO A 107 -2.44 -5.45 6.10
CA PRO A 107 -2.12 -6.76 6.68
C PRO A 107 -2.76 -7.01 8.04
N PHE A 108 -2.75 -6.02 8.93
CA PHE A 108 -3.39 -6.14 10.25
C PHE A 108 -4.90 -6.44 10.17
N VAL A 109 -5.61 -5.80 9.25
CA VAL A 109 -7.05 -6.03 9.06
C VAL A 109 -7.26 -7.37 8.37
N HIS A 110 -6.51 -7.65 7.30
CA HIS A 110 -6.66 -8.89 6.53
C HIS A 110 -6.32 -10.13 7.36
N ALA A 111 -5.33 -10.06 8.26
CA ALA A 111 -5.00 -11.16 9.16
C ALA A 111 -6.05 -11.43 10.24
N LYS A 112 -6.95 -10.46 10.53
CA LYS A 112 -8.07 -10.65 11.48
C LYS A 112 -9.30 -11.28 10.85
N ILE A 113 -9.46 -11.14 9.54
CA ILE A 113 -10.66 -11.59 8.81
C ILE A 113 -10.39 -12.81 7.94
N ALA A 114 -9.16 -13.01 7.47
CA ALA A 114 -8.78 -14.15 6.66
C ALA A 114 -8.42 -15.34 7.54
N ASP A 115 -8.83 -16.52 7.12
CA ASP A 115 -8.35 -17.77 7.71
C ASP A 115 -6.87 -17.98 7.36
N PRO A 116 -5.98 -18.22 8.34
CA PRO A 116 -4.55 -18.39 8.09
C PRO A 116 -4.22 -19.48 7.06
N ALA A 117 -5.02 -20.55 6.98
CA ALA A 117 -4.75 -21.65 6.06
C ALA A 117 -4.97 -21.26 4.58
N THR A 118 -5.84 -20.27 4.32
CA THR A 118 -6.18 -19.81 2.96
C THR A 118 -5.53 -18.49 2.57
N LEU A 119 -4.90 -17.80 3.52
CA LEU A 119 -4.30 -16.48 3.31
C LEU A 119 -3.36 -16.43 2.10
N LYS A 120 -2.41 -17.36 2.00
CA LYS A 120 -1.41 -17.35 0.92
C LYS A 120 -2.07 -17.50 -0.46
N GLN A 121 -3.10 -18.33 -0.54
CA GLN A 121 -3.91 -18.48 -1.75
C GLN A 121 -4.68 -17.19 -2.05
N GLY A 122 -5.30 -16.57 -1.06
CA GLY A 122 -6.00 -15.29 -1.22
C GLY A 122 -5.08 -14.17 -1.71
N LEU A 123 -3.89 -14.03 -1.13
CA LEU A 123 -2.87 -13.07 -1.58
C LEU A 123 -2.48 -13.34 -3.03
N ARG A 124 -2.31 -14.62 -3.40
CA ARG A 124 -1.95 -15.02 -4.76
C ARG A 124 -3.05 -14.65 -5.77
N THR A 125 -4.31 -14.93 -5.46
CA THR A 125 -5.44 -14.57 -6.33
C THR A 125 -5.54 -13.06 -6.55
N MET A 126 -5.30 -12.25 -5.51
CA MET A 126 -5.31 -10.79 -5.67
C MET A 126 -4.13 -10.31 -6.51
N TYR A 127 -2.95 -10.91 -6.36
CA TYR A 127 -1.79 -10.65 -7.22
C TYR A 127 -2.07 -11.00 -8.68
N ASP A 128 -2.55 -12.22 -8.95
CA ASP A 128 -2.83 -12.72 -10.30
C ASP A 128 -3.89 -11.85 -10.99
N THR A 129 -4.91 -11.41 -10.25
CA THR A 129 -5.93 -10.47 -10.74
C THR A 129 -5.31 -9.13 -11.13
N CYS A 130 -4.44 -8.57 -10.28
CA CYS A 130 -3.74 -7.32 -10.58
C CYS A 130 -2.78 -7.45 -11.77
N MET A 131 -2.21 -8.64 -11.99
CA MET A 131 -1.37 -8.97 -13.15
C MET A 131 -2.17 -9.29 -14.42
N GLY A 132 -3.49 -9.41 -14.34
CA GLY A 132 -4.35 -9.79 -15.45
C GLY A 132 -4.30 -11.28 -15.82
N ALA A 133 -3.75 -12.13 -14.94
CA ALA A 133 -3.64 -13.57 -15.13
C ALA A 133 -4.92 -14.34 -14.76
N SER A 134 -5.86 -13.72 -14.03
CA SER A 134 -7.14 -14.35 -13.64
C SER A 134 -8.22 -14.36 -14.74
N LYS A 135 -7.86 -14.18 -16.02
CA LYS A 135 -8.78 -14.30 -17.15
C LYS A 135 -8.55 -15.62 -17.88
N GLU A 136 -9.14 -16.68 -17.36
CA GLU A 136 -9.47 -17.91 -18.08
C GLU A 136 -10.96 -18.23 -17.88
#